data_AF-S3CFS0-F1
#
_entry.id   AF-S3CFS0-F1
#
_cell.length_a   1.000
_cell.length_b   1.000
_cell.length_c   1.000
_cell.angle_alpha   90.00
_cell.angle_beta   90.00
_cell.angle_gamma   90.00
#
_symmetry.space_group_name_H-M   'P 1'
#
loop_
_entity.id
_entity.type
_entity.pdbx_description
1 polymer ?
#
loop_
_entity_poly.entity_id
_entity_poly.type
_entity_poly.pdbx_seq_one_letter_code
_entity_poly.pdbx_strand_id
1 'polypeptide(L)' 'MDKGVVVEEGAPEVFFTNPKEPRTRQFLSRYLTSIGTPDYVI' A
#
# COMPACT_ATOMS: atom_id res chain seq x y z
N MET A 1 8.45 -2.51 -4.10
CA MET A 1 9.65 -3.13 -4.73
C MET A 1 9.31 -3.67 -6.11
N ASP A 2 10.08 -3.34 -7.14
CA ASP A 2 10.06 -3.96 -8.47
C ASP A 2 11.48 -4.26 -8.94
N LYS A 3 11.75 -5.49 -9.38
CA LYS A 3 13.08 -5.94 -9.85
C LYS A 3 14.22 -5.54 -8.90
N GLY A 4 14.00 -5.61 -7.60
CA GLY A 4 14.98 -5.25 -6.57
C GLY A 4 15.08 -3.76 -6.25
N VAL A 5 14.24 -2.90 -6.83
CA VAL A 5 14.24 -1.45 -6.60
C VAL A 5 13.01 -1.02 -5.80
N VAL A 6 13.19 -0.14 -4.81
CA VAL A 6 12.07 0.52 -4.13
C VAL A 6 11.40 1.47 -5.11
N VAL A 7 10.14 1.20 -5.43
CA VAL A 7 9.38 1.99 -6.40
C VAL A 7 8.55 3.09 -5.75
N GLU A 8 8.25 2.95 -4.46
CA GLU A 8 7.45 3.92 -3.71
C GLU A 8 7.80 3.85 -2.23
N GLU A 9 7.92 5.03 -1.62
CA GLU A 9 8.13 5.25 -0.20
C GLU A 9 7.39 6.53 0.23
N GLY A 10 7.02 6.64 1.51
CA GLY A 10 6.32 7.81 2.01
C GLY A 10 5.67 7.58 3.36
N ALA A 11 4.95 8.59 3.84
CA ALA A 11 4.19 8.51 5.08
C ALA A 11 3.16 7.37 5.00
N PRO A 12 2.98 6.56 6.06
CA PRO A 12 2.05 5.43 6.07
C PRO A 12 0.64 5.82 5.65
N GLU A 13 0.15 6.97 6.13
CA GLU A 13 -1.19 7.47 5.85
C GLU A 13 -1.41 7.65 4.35
N VAL A 14 -0.39 8.15 3.63
CA VAL A 14 -0.46 8.33 2.17
C VAL A 14 -0.22 7.00 1.45
N PHE A 15 0.77 6.22 1.87
CA PHE A 15 1.16 4.98 1.20
C PHE A 15 0.03 3.94 1.18
N PHE A 16 -0.68 3.77 2.28
CA PHE A 16 -1.75 2.77 2.39
C PHE A 16 -3.11 3.24 1.88
N THR A 17 -3.36 4.56 1.79
CA THR A 17 -4.66 5.11 1.36
C THR A 17 -4.66 5.68 -0.06
N ASN A 18 -3.56 6.29 -0.50
CA ASN A 18 -3.43 6.94 -1.79
C ASN A 18 -2.05 6.69 -2.44
N PRO A 19 -1.67 5.42 -2.69
CA PRO A 19 -0.42 5.08 -3.34
C PRO A 19 -0.37 5.57 -4.79
N LYS A 20 0.75 6.18 -5.18
CA LYS A 20 0.96 6.81 -6.48
C LYS A 20 1.38 5.82 -7.56
N GLU A 21 2.11 4.76 -7.22
CA GLU A 21 2.58 3.82 -8.21
C GLU A 21 1.55 2.73 -8.54
N PRO A 22 1.32 2.42 -9.84
CA PRO A 22 0.40 1.36 -10.25
C PRO A 22 0.69 0.00 -9.63
N ARG A 23 1.98 -0.34 -9.48
CA ARG A 23 2.41 -1.59 -8.86
C ARG A 23 2.07 -1.63 -7.38
N THR A 24 2.26 -0.52 -6.65
CA THR A 24 1.90 -0.42 -5.24
C THR A 24 0.40 -0.60 -5.05
N ARG A 25 -0.44 0.03 -5.89
CA ARG A 25 -1.90 -0.18 -5.91
C ARG A 25 -2.26 -1.65 -6.11
N GLN A 26 -1.67 -2.32 -7.11
CA GLN A 26 -1.95 -3.73 -7.39
C GLN A 26 -1.50 -4.65 -6.27
N PHE A 27 -0.39 -4.34 -5.60
CA PHE A 27 0.07 -5.09 -4.43
C PHE A 27 -0.92 -4.91 -3.28
N LEU A 28 -1.18 -3.67 -2.87
CA LEU A 28 -2.04 -3.36 -1.72
C LEU A 28 -3.46 -3.89 -1.89
N SER A 29 -4.03 -3.86 -3.10
CA SER A 29 -5.38 -4.40 -3.33
C SER A 29 -5.50 -5.90 -3.03
N ARG A 30 -4.41 -6.68 -3.13
CA ARG A 30 -4.43 -8.12 -2.80
C ARG A 30 -4.48 -8.39 -1.30
N TYR A 31 -3.85 -7.51 -0.50
CA TYR A 31 -3.70 -7.72 0.94
C TYR A 31 -4.73 -6.93 1.76
N LEU A 32 -5.10 -5.73 1.32
CA LEU A 32 -6.08 -4.89 2.02
C LEU A 32 -7.53 -5.34 1.77
N THR A 33 -7.83 -5.96 0.63
CA THR A 33 -9.19 -6.48 0.35
C THR A 33 -9.49 -7.77 1.14
N SER A 34 -8.46 -8.47 1.60
CA SER A 34 -8.57 -9.71 2.40
C SER A 34 -8.82 -9.44 3.89
N ILE A 35 -8.67 -8.21 4.35
CA ILE A 35 -8.86 -7.82 5.75
C ILE A 35 -10.09 -6.93 5.82
N GLY A 36 -11.21 -7.47 6.31
CA GLY A 36 -12.30 -6.62 6.79
C GLY A 36 -11.71 -5.67 7.84
N THR A 37 -11.71 -4.37 7.53
CA THR A 37 -11.34 -3.23 8.40
C THR A 37 -10.29 -3.54 9.48
N PRO A 38 -8.99 -3.29 9.23
CA PRO A 38 -8.02 -3.29 10.32
C PRO A 38 -8.32 -2.10 11.26
N ASP A 39 -8.34 -2.38 12.57
CA ASP A 39 -8.41 -1.41 13.68
C ASP A 39 -7.17 -0.50 13.71
N TYR A 40 -6.94 0.30 12.68
CA TYR A 40 -5.95 1.36 12.72
C TYR A 40 -6.54 2.56 13.47
N VAL A 41 -6.48 2.50 14.79
CA VAL A 41 -6.70 3.66 15.66
C VAL A 41 -5.39 4.43 15.71
N ILE A 42 -5.43 5.65 15.16
CA ILE A 42 -4.37 6.67 15.26
C ILE A 42 -4.23 7.14 16.71
#